data_AF-A0A3D5SE06-F1
#
_entry.id   AF-A0A3D5SE06-F1
#
_cell.length_a   1.000
_cell.length_b   1.000
_cell.length_c   1.000
_cell.angle_alpha   90.00
_cell.angle_beta   90.00
_cell.angle_gamma   90.00
#
_symmetry.space_group_name_H-M   'P 1'
#
loop_
_entity.id
_entity.type
_entity.pdbx_description
1 polymer ?
#
loop_
_entity_poly.entity_id
_entity_poly.type
_entity_poly.pdbx_seq_one_letter_code
_entity_poly.pdbx_strand_id
1 'polypeptide(L)'
;MINPKRASSKKDCSIEEHSQIKNDRLSDEEAVIRELIKKYDIPSPRYTSYPTADRFIDSESSDDYLHYLRQRRTVIGPLSIYVHIPFCDNICYYCACNKIVTRDKTVSTRYLDSMEKEIALKSPFFSGSRVVKQLHLGGGTPTFLNRAELLRLMHSIAVNFHLVDDEDREYAIEVDPRTVSVETISLLAGLGFNRISMGIQDFDEAVQVAINRKQSYESIVDLVQAVREFGFKSLNFDLIYGLPLQSVESMTETMDKVIALSPDRISVYNYAHLPDRFTSQ
;
A
#
# COMPACT_ATOMS: atom_id res chain seq x y z
N MET A 1 21.84 -17.94 79.80
CA MET A 1 21.34 -16.56 80.01
C MET A 1 22.13 -15.64 79.11
N ILE A 2 21.51 -15.06 78.08
CA ILE A 2 21.62 -13.67 77.60
C ILE A 2 20.74 -13.53 76.34
N ASN A 3 20.10 -12.38 76.29
CA ASN A 3 18.90 -11.95 75.56
C ASN A 3 19.02 -11.90 74.02
N PRO A 4 17.90 -12.04 73.28
CA PRO A 4 17.81 -11.73 71.85
C PRO A 4 17.35 -10.28 71.59
N LYS A 5 17.42 -9.89 70.31
CA LYS A 5 16.75 -8.76 69.61
C LYS A 5 17.47 -7.41 69.51
N ARG A 6 17.93 -7.14 68.29
CA ARG A 6 17.65 -5.89 67.56
C ARG A 6 17.45 -6.22 66.08
N ALA A 7 16.18 -6.30 65.66
CA ALA A 7 15.81 -6.30 64.25
C ALA A 7 15.79 -4.84 63.77
N SER A 8 16.64 -4.50 62.82
CA SER A 8 16.61 -3.20 62.14
C SER A 8 15.54 -3.24 61.05
N SER A 9 14.60 -2.29 61.10
CA SER A 9 13.73 -1.97 59.98
C SER A 9 14.56 -1.49 58.79
N LYS A 10 14.52 -2.21 57.67
CA LYS A 10 14.74 -1.61 56.35
C LYS A 10 13.41 -1.66 55.62
N LYS A 11 12.90 -0.46 55.32
CA LYS A 11 11.70 -0.23 54.51
C LYS A 11 11.93 -0.85 53.13
N ASP A 12 10.98 -1.67 52.71
CA ASP A 12 10.76 -1.99 51.30
C ASP A 12 10.38 -0.69 50.58
N CYS A 13 11.32 -0.15 49.82
CA CYS A 13 11.20 1.09 49.05
C CYS A 13 12.19 0.96 47.91
N SER A 14 11.82 0.24 46.82
CA SER A 14 12.63 0.24 45.59
C SER A 14 12.03 -0.46 44.35
N ILE A 15 10.74 -0.81 44.27
CA ILE A 15 10.20 -1.38 43.01
C ILE A 15 8.94 -0.63 42.55
N GLU A 16 7.98 -0.38 43.44
CA GLU A 16 6.76 0.37 43.11
C GLU A 16 7.06 1.84 42.76
N GLU A 17 7.89 2.54 43.55
CA GLU A 17 8.27 3.93 43.27
C GLU A 17 9.04 4.10 41.94
N HIS A 18 9.87 3.14 41.54
CA HIS A 18 10.59 3.21 40.26
C HIS A 18 9.69 2.95 39.04
N SER A 19 8.65 2.11 39.20
CA SER A 19 7.59 1.91 38.20
C SER A 19 6.73 3.17 38.04
N GLN A 20 6.35 3.77 39.17
CA GLN A 20 5.50 4.96 39.22
C GLN A 20 6.20 6.19 38.66
N ILE A 21 7.48 6.43 39.00
CA ILE A 21 8.29 7.52 38.43
C ILE A 21 8.51 7.37 36.91
N LYS A 22 8.62 6.12 36.41
CA LYS A 22 8.67 5.86 34.96
C LYS A 22 7.35 6.16 34.28
N ASN A 23 6.23 5.76 34.88
CA ASN A 23 4.89 6.05 34.37
C ASN A 23 4.55 7.55 34.41
N ASP A 24 4.98 8.27 35.45
CA ASP A 24 4.79 9.72 35.56
C ASP A 24 5.66 10.50 34.55
N ARG A 25 6.88 10.05 34.27
CA ARG A 25 7.69 10.65 33.18
C ARG A 25 7.11 10.36 31.79
N LEU A 26 6.59 9.15 31.58
CA LEU A 26 5.92 8.80 30.32
C LEU A 26 4.65 9.65 30.11
N SER A 27 3.92 9.97 31.17
CA SER A 27 2.72 10.81 31.09
C SER A 27 3.04 12.29 30.81
N ASP A 28 4.13 12.82 31.38
CA ASP A 28 4.63 14.17 31.07
C ASP A 28 5.12 14.29 29.61
N GLU A 29 5.86 13.30 29.11
CA GLU A 29 6.30 13.24 27.71
C GLU A 29 5.10 13.13 26.75
N GLU A 30 4.12 12.28 27.07
CA GLU A 30 2.88 12.18 26.30
C GLU A 30 2.12 13.51 26.26
N ALA A 31 2.03 14.23 27.39
CA ALA A 31 1.38 15.54 27.44
C ALA A 31 2.07 16.54 26.50
N VAL A 32 3.40 16.60 26.53
CA VAL A 32 4.19 17.45 25.62
C VAL A 32 3.98 17.06 24.16
N ILE A 33 4.00 15.76 23.84
CA ILE A 33 3.74 15.27 22.48
C ILE A 33 2.34 15.69 22.01
N ARG A 34 1.31 15.54 22.86
CA ARG A 34 -0.06 15.97 22.55
C ARG A 34 -0.16 17.46 22.29
N GLU A 35 0.53 18.28 23.08
CA GLU A 35 0.60 19.73 22.85
C GLU A 35 1.29 20.06 21.52
N LEU A 36 2.38 19.37 21.18
CA LEU A 36 3.09 19.56 19.91
C LEU A 36 2.25 19.11 18.71
N ILE A 37 1.57 17.97 18.79
CA ILE A 37 0.63 17.51 17.77
C ILE A 37 -0.44 18.58 17.56
N LYS A 38 -1.11 19.03 18.63
CA LYS A 38 -2.14 20.07 18.54
C LYS A 38 -1.61 21.38 17.94
N LYS A 39 -0.36 21.75 18.23
CA LYS A 39 0.28 22.95 17.68
C LYS A 39 0.56 22.84 16.19
N TYR A 40 0.94 21.66 15.69
CA TYR A 40 1.36 21.43 14.31
C TYR A 40 0.35 20.68 13.44
N ASP A 41 -0.83 20.35 13.99
CA ASP A 41 -1.97 19.80 13.26
C ASP A 41 -2.63 20.89 12.39
N ILE A 42 -1.89 21.32 11.38
CA ILE A 42 -2.28 22.29 10.37
C ILE A 42 -2.10 21.70 8.97
N PRO A 43 -2.88 22.13 7.97
CA PRO A 43 -2.72 21.66 6.59
C PRO A 43 -1.28 21.89 6.10
N SER A 44 -0.63 20.83 5.63
CA SER A 44 0.72 20.87 5.07
C SER A 44 0.81 20.06 3.77
N PRO A 45 1.72 20.41 2.84
CA PRO A 45 1.92 19.64 1.63
C PRO A 45 2.30 18.18 1.95
N ARG A 46 1.64 17.23 1.31
CA ARG A 46 2.12 15.84 1.31
C ARG A 46 3.35 15.76 0.42
N TYR A 47 4.50 15.45 1.01
CA TYR A 47 5.76 15.27 0.29
C TYR A 47 5.79 13.93 -0.46
N THR A 48 4.95 13.80 -1.49
CA THR A 48 4.91 12.61 -2.36
C THR A 48 6.12 12.56 -3.31
N SER A 49 6.67 13.73 -3.64
CA SER A 49 7.91 13.94 -4.38
C SER A 49 8.47 15.33 -4.05
N TYR A 50 9.72 15.58 -4.43
CA TYR A 50 10.30 16.91 -4.41
C TYR A 50 10.95 17.23 -5.78
N PRO A 51 10.50 18.29 -6.48
CA PRO A 51 9.35 19.14 -6.17
C PRO A 51 8.01 18.37 -6.17
N THR A 52 6.99 18.95 -5.52
CA THR A 52 5.63 18.40 -5.45
C THR A 52 4.87 18.61 -6.78
N ALA A 53 3.80 17.86 -7.00
CA ALA A 53 3.06 17.83 -8.27
C ALA A 53 2.37 19.16 -8.63
N ASP A 54 2.08 20.04 -7.67
CA ASP A 54 1.60 21.43 -7.92
C ASP A 54 2.64 22.31 -8.65
N ARG A 55 3.86 21.80 -8.84
CA ARG A 55 4.92 22.45 -9.63
C ARG A 55 5.02 21.94 -11.06
N PHE A 56 4.18 20.99 -11.47
CA PHE A 56 4.12 20.58 -12.87
C PHE A 56 3.56 21.73 -13.72
N ILE A 57 4.18 21.97 -14.87
CA ILE A 57 3.82 23.03 -15.80
C ILE A 57 3.32 22.38 -17.11
N ASP A 58 2.24 22.91 -17.67
CA ASP A 58 1.63 22.38 -18.91
C ASP A 58 2.45 22.70 -20.17
N SER A 59 3.59 23.36 -20.03
CA SER A 59 4.38 23.91 -21.13
C SER A 59 5.43 22.96 -21.70
N GLU A 60 5.53 21.71 -21.24
CA GLU A 60 6.48 20.76 -21.80
C GLU A 60 5.97 20.23 -23.15
N SER A 61 6.72 20.52 -24.21
CA SER A 61 6.45 20.01 -25.55
C SER A 61 6.83 18.53 -25.66
N SER A 62 6.35 17.85 -26.71
CA SER A 62 6.81 16.49 -27.02
C SER A 62 8.32 16.44 -27.26
N ASP A 63 8.94 17.52 -27.73
CA ASP A 63 10.38 17.61 -27.92
C ASP A 63 11.14 17.67 -26.60
N ASP A 64 10.61 18.39 -25.60
CA ASP A 64 11.17 18.43 -24.24
C ASP A 64 11.13 17.04 -23.61
N TYR A 65 9.99 16.35 -23.73
CA TYR A 65 9.85 14.98 -23.24
C TYR A 65 10.85 14.02 -23.90
N LEU A 66 10.99 14.08 -25.23
CA LEU A 66 11.98 13.28 -25.96
C LEU A 66 13.42 13.64 -25.59
N HIS A 67 13.70 14.91 -25.34
CA HIS A 67 15.00 15.37 -24.86
C HIS A 67 15.35 14.70 -23.52
N TYR A 68 14.45 14.74 -22.54
CA TYR A 68 14.67 14.10 -21.24
C TYR A 68 14.77 12.57 -21.34
N LEU A 69 13.96 11.92 -22.19
CA LEU A 69 14.07 10.47 -22.42
C LEU A 69 15.44 10.08 -23.01
N ARG A 70 15.96 10.84 -23.98
CA ARG A 70 17.28 10.58 -24.56
C ARG A 70 18.39 10.71 -23.53
N GLN A 71 18.29 11.63 -22.58
CA GLN A 71 19.25 11.74 -21.48
C GLN A 71 19.25 10.50 -20.56
N ARG A 72 18.15 9.74 -20.48
CA ARG A 72 18.10 8.50 -19.66
C ARG A 72 18.90 7.35 -20.24
N ARG A 73 19.30 7.41 -21.52
CA ARG A 73 20.13 6.38 -22.17
C ARG A 73 21.52 6.26 -21.56
N THR A 74 22.06 7.33 -21.00
CA THR A 74 23.42 7.36 -20.41
C THR A 74 23.42 6.97 -18.93
N VAL A 75 22.24 6.80 -18.32
CA VAL A 75 22.11 6.43 -16.91
C VAL A 75 22.41 4.94 -16.74
N ILE A 76 23.39 4.64 -15.90
CA ILE A 76 23.75 3.29 -15.49
C ILE A 76 22.97 2.97 -14.20
N GLY A 77 22.21 1.87 -14.21
CA GLY A 77 21.48 1.40 -13.04
C GLY A 77 20.23 0.59 -13.39
N PRO A 78 19.61 -0.07 -12.40
CA PRO A 78 18.38 -0.81 -12.62
C PRO A 78 17.23 0.11 -13.02
N LEU A 79 16.16 -0.51 -13.52
CA LEU A 79 14.89 0.15 -13.85
C LEU A 79 13.84 -0.20 -12.80
N SER A 80 13.00 0.79 -12.50
CA SER A 80 11.73 0.63 -11.82
C SER A 80 10.61 0.97 -12.79
N ILE A 81 9.67 0.06 -12.99
CA ILE A 81 8.51 0.23 -13.87
C ILE A 81 7.26 0.34 -13.01
N TYR A 82 6.46 1.38 -13.23
CA TYR A 82 5.12 1.50 -12.68
C TYR A 82 4.12 1.48 -13.84
N VAL A 83 3.09 0.65 -13.72
CA VAL A 83 1.96 0.64 -14.65
C VAL A 83 0.70 0.93 -13.85
N HIS A 84 0.02 2.01 -14.22
CA HIS A 84 -1.26 2.37 -13.65
C HIS A 84 -2.38 1.58 -14.34
N ILE A 85 -3.24 0.89 -13.60
CA ILE A 85 -4.46 0.27 -14.10
C ILE A 85 -5.64 1.01 -13.45
N PRO A 86 -6.33 1.92 -14.16
CA PRO A 86 -7.25 2.85 -13.51
C PRO A 86 -8.61 2.22 -13.16
N PHE A 87 -8.90 0.98 -13.55
CA PHE A 87 -10.27 0.45 -13.49
C PHE A 87 -10.61 -0.16 -12.14
N CYS A 88 -11.85 0.06 -11.69
CA CYS A 88 -12.45 -0.62 -10.53
C CYS A 88 -13.86 -1.11 -10.88
N ASP A 89 -14.24 -2.31 -10.43
CA ASP A 89 -15.60 -2.84 -10.63
C ASP A 89 -16.65 -2.13 -9.78
N ASN A 90 -16.26 -1.68 -8.59
CA ASN A 90 -17.14 -1.07 -7.60
C ASN A 90 -16.56 0.26 -7.11
N ILE A 91 -17.45 1.20 -6.82
CA ILE A 91 -17.11 2.47 -6.17
C ILE A 91 -16.90 2.23 -4.67
N CYS A 92 -15.78 2.71 -4.13
CA CYS A 92 -15.56 2.79 -2.69
C CYS A 92 -15.70 4.24 -2.25
N TYR A 93 -16.57 4.51 -1.28
CA TYR A 93 -16.94 5.89 -0.94
C TYR A 93 -15.79 6.68 -0.31
N TYR A 94 -14.77 6.04 0.24
CA TYR A 94 -13.60 6.77 0.76
C TYR A 94 -12.56 7.16 -0.32
N CYS A 95 -12.60 6.54 -1.51
CA CYS A 95 -11.42 6.42 -2.34
C CYS A 95 -11.10 7.71 -3.14
N ALA A 96 -9.90 8.26 -2.94
CA ALA A 96 -9.38 9.43 -3.66
C ALA A 96 -8.34 9.09 -4.77
N CYS A 97 -8.13 7.80 -5.06
CA CYS A 97 -7.20 7.37 -6.10
C CYS A 97 -7.67 7.83 -7.49
N ASN A 98 -6.72 8.07 -8.41
CA ASN A 98 -7.01 8.18 -9.85
C ASN A 98 -7.55 6.83 -10.34
N LYS A 99 -8.83 6.80 -10.69
CA LYS A 99 -9.55 5.58 -11.07
C LYS A 99 -10.78 5.91 -11.91
N ILE A 100 -11.26 4.89 -12.61
CA ILE A 100 -12.46 4.86 -13.42
C ILE A 100 -13.28 3.66 -12.95
N VAL A 101 -14.45 3.92 -12.35
CA VAL A 101 -15.37 2.86 -11.96
C VAL A 101 -16.21 2.46 -13.16
N THR A 102 -16.19 1.19 -13.54
CA THR A 102 -16.94 0.69 -14.70
C THR A 102 -17.16 -0.81 -14.60
N ARG A 103 -18.28 -1.28 -15.14
CA ARG A 103 -18.59 -2.71 -15.33
C ARG A 103 -18.31 -3.19 -16.75
N ASP A 104 -18.03 -2.28 -17.68
CA ASP A 104 -17.67 -2.63 -19.06
C ASP A 104 -16.22 -3.15 -19.09
N LYS A 105 -16.07 -4.47 -19.16
CA LYS A 105 -14.75 -5.12 -19.26
C LYS A 105 -14.04 -4.88 -20.59
N THR A 106 -14.69 -4.33 -21.62
CA THR A 106 -14.03 -4.04 -22.90
C THR A 106 -13.08 -2.85 -22.83
N VAL A 107 -13.21 -2.00 -21.80
CA VAL A 107 -12.34 -0.84 -21.61
C VAL A 107 -10.89 -1.24 -21.33
N SER A 108 -10.66 -2.36 -20.63
CA SER A 108 -9.31 -2.84 -20.30
C SER A 108 -8.57 -3.32 -21.55
N THR A 109 -9.26 -3.97 -22.48
CA THR A 109 -8.68 -4.36 -23.77
C THR A 109 -8.16 -3.13 -24.53
N ARG A 110 -9.00 -2.09 -24.70
CA ARG A 110 -8.61 -0.85 -25.41
C ARG A 110 -7.47 -0.11 -24.70
N TYR A 111 -7.49 -0.16 -23.36
CA TYR A 111 -6.42 0.40 -22.55
C TYR A 111 -5.10 -0.33 -22.79
N LEU A 112 -5.11 -1.67 -22.79
CA LEU A 112 -3.93 -2.48 -23.06
C LEU A 112 -3.41 -2.30 -24.49
N ASP A 113 -4.28 -2.13 -25.49
CA ASP A 113 -3.86 -1.80 -26.86
C ASP A 113 -3.04 -0.50 -26.92
N SER A 114 -3.38 0.47 -26.07
CA SER A 114 -2.66 1.75 -25.97
C SER A 114 -1.38 1.61 -25.13
N MET A 115 -1.47 0.87 -24.03
CA MET A 115 -0.33 0.59 -23.14
C MET A 115 0.79 -0.15 -23.85
N GLU A 116 0.48 -1.14 -24.69
CA GLU A 116 1.48 -1.88 -25.47
C GLU A 116 2.20 -0.98 -26.47
N LYS A 117 1.48 -0.06 -27.12
CA LYS A 117 2.10 0.94 -28.00
C LYS A 117 3.02 1.86 -27.21
N GLU A 118 2.58 2.32 -26.05
CA GLU A 118 3.39 3.17 -25.17
C GLU A 118 4.66 2.45 -24.69
N ILE A 119 4.54 1.19 -24.26
CA ILE A 119 5.67 0.32 -23.88
C ILE A 119 6.66 0.21 -25.04
N ALA A 120 6.18 -0.13 -26.25
CA ALA A 120 7.02 -0.28 -27.44
C ALA A 120 7.67 1.05 -27.89
N LEU A 121 6.99 2.18 -27.70
CA LEU A 121 7.54 3.51 -28.01
C LEU A 121 8.61 3.95 -27.01
N LYS A 122 8.46 3.60 -25.73
CA LYS A 122 9.35 4.02 -24.65
C LYS A 122 10.56 3.10 -24.47
N SER A 123 10.39 1.80 -24.68
CA SER A 123 11.44 0.81 -24.42
C SER A 123 12.79 1.10 -25.11
N PRO A 124 12.88 1.65 -26.33
CA PRO A 124 14.17 1.95 -26.99
C PRO A 124 14.97 3.09 -26.33
N PHE A 125 14.40 3.81 -25.36
CA PHE A 125 15.11 4.81 -24.57
C PHE A 125 15.76 4.21 -23.31
N PHE A 126 15.34 3.01 -22.93
CA PHE A 126 15.84 2.28 -21.76
C PHE A 126 16.50 0.94 -22.16
N SER A 127 16.41 0.58 -23.44
CA SER A 127 17.02 -0.61 -24.05
C SER A 127 18.54 -0.59 -23.92
N GLY A 128 19.12 -1.71 -23.51
CA GLY A 128 20.54 -1.88 -23.21
C GLY A 128 20.72 -2.98 -22.17
N SER A 129 21.80 -2.93 -21.39
CA SER A 129 22.08 -3.88 -20.30
C SER A 129 21.27 -3.64 -19.02
N ARG A 130 20.31 -2.70 -19.03
CA ARG A 130 19.56 -2.32 -17.82
C ARG A 130 18.52 -3.38 -17.50
N VAL A 131 18.58 -3.88 -16.28
CA VAL A 131 17.64 -4.85 -15.72
C VAL A 131 16.52 -4.14 -14.98
N VAL A 132 15.31 -4.70 -15.03
CA VAL A 132 14.18 -4.24 -14.22
C VAL A 132 14.27 -4.91 -12.86
N LYS A 133 14.64 -4.15 -11.83
CA LYS A 133 14.66 -4.64 -10.44
C LYS A 133 13.32 -4.44 -9.74
N GLN A 134 12.53 -3.47 -10.18
CA GLN A 134 11.25 -3.17 -9.57
C GLN A 134 10.17 -3.04 -10.65
N LEU A 135 9.03 -3.69 -10.42
CA LEU A 135 7.83 -3.57 -11.23
C LEU A 135 6.65 -3.43 -10.27
N HIS A 136 5.80 -2.44 -10.47
CA HIS A 136 4.61 -2.25 -9.66
C HIS A 136 3.38 -2.03 -10.53
N LEU A 137 2.39 -2.89 -10.39
CA LEU A 137 1.05 -2.66 -10.92
C LEU A 137 0.18 -2.06 -9.82
N GLY A 138 -0.31 -0.84 -10.02
CA GLY A 138 -1.18 -0.16 -9.05
C GLY A 138 -2.27 0.66 -9.72
N GLY A 139 -3.02 1.43 -8.94
CA GLY A 139 -3.93 2.46 -9.46
C GLY A 139 -5.35 2.35 -8.91
N GLY A 140 -6.30 1.93 -9.75
CA GLY A 140 -7.63 1.53 -9.32
C GLY A 140 -7.56 0.11 -8.76
N THR A 141 -7.66 -0.88 -9.64
CA THR A 141 -7.54 -2.29 -9.28
C THR A 141 -6.84 -3.04 -10.41
N PRO A 142 -5.53 -3.31 -10.32
CA PRO A 142 -4.80 -4.11 -11.32
C PRO A 142 -5.47 -5.44 -11.66
N THR A 143 -6.07 -6.09 -10.67
CA THR A 143 -6.84 -7.34 -10.83
C THR A 143 -8.22 -7.16 -11.44
N PHE A 144 -8.57 -5.96 -11.92
CA PHE A 144 -9.65 -5.77 -12.87
C PHE A 144 -9.36 -6.47 -14.21
N LEU A 145 -8.07 -6.52 -14.59
CA LEU A 145 -7.60 -7.26 -15.74
C LEU A 145 -7.85 -8.75 -15.51
N ASN A 146 -8.45 -9.41 -16.51
CA ASN A 146 -8.60 -10.85 -16.46
C ASN A 146 -7.25 -11.57 -16.68
N ARG A 147 -7.24 -12.90 -16.52
CA ARG A 147 -6.02 -13.73 -16.69
C ARG A 147 -5.30 -13.51 -18.02
N ALA A 148 -6.03 -13.46 -19.13
CA ALA A 148 -5.43 -13.29 -20.45
C ALA A 148 -4.83 -11.88 -20.61
N GLU A 149 -5.49 -10.87 -20.05
CA GLU A 149 -5.03 -9.48 -20.04
C GLU A 149 -3.78 -9.27 -19.18
N LEU A 150 -3.70 -9.90 -18.00
CA LEU A 150 -2.50 -9.89 -17.16
C LEU A 150 -1.31 -10.56 -17.86
N LEU A 151 -1.53 -11.74 -18.45
CA LEU A 151 -0.51 -12.43 -19.25
C LEU A 151 -0.05 -11.57 -20.42
N ARG A 152 -0.99 -10.94 -21.13
CA ARG A 152 -0.72 -10.04 -22.25
C ARG A 152 0.15 -8.85 -21.83
N LEU A 153 -0.21 -8.16 -20.74
CA LEU A 153 0.56 -7.03 -20.22
C LEU A 153 1.98 -7.45 -19.81
N MET A 154 2.10 -8.52 -19.02
CA MET A 154 3.39 -9.00 -18.55
C MET A 154 4.28 -9.48 -19.69
N HIS A 155 3.71 -10.16 -20.69
CA HIS A 155 4.43 -10.53 -21.91
C HIS A 155 4.94 -9.29 -22.67
N SER A 156 4.11 -8.26 -22.84
CA SER A 156 4.52 -7.01 -23.50
C SER A 156 5.69 -6.34 -22.77
N ILE A 157 5.64 -6.28 -21.44
CA ILE A 157 6.74 -5.77 -20.61
C ILE A 157 8.00 -6.62 -20.80
N ALA A 158 7.89 -7.95 -20.72
CA ALA A 158 9.02 -8.87 -20.82
C ALA A 158 9.71 -8.86 -22.20
N VAL A 159 8.95 -8.65 -23.29
CA VAL A 159 9.50 -8.52 -24.64
C VAL A 159 10.28 -7.20 -24.82
N ASN A 160 9.89 -6.16 -24.09
CA ASN A 160 10.44 -4.81 -24.25
C ASN A 160 11.50 -4.44 -23.20
N PHE A 161 11.51 -5.11 -22.06
CA PHE A 161 12.41 -4.83 -20.95
C PHE A 161 13.01 -6.12 -20.39
N HIS A 162 14.26 -6.04 -19.92
CA HIS A 162 14.94 -7.18 -19.30
C HIS A 162 14.44 -7.38 -17.86
N LEU A 163 13.39 -8.19 -17.70
CA LEU A 163 12.91 -8.64 -16.40
C LEU A 163 13.87 -9.69 -15.83
N VAL A 164 14.36 -9.47 -14.61
CA VAL A 164 15.19 -10.46 -13.89
C VAL A 164 14.35 -11.40 -13.04
N ASP A 165 14.92 -12.57 -12.77
CA ASP A 165 14.40 -13.61 -11.89
C ASP A 165 15.42 -13.95 -10.79
N ASP A 166 16.01 -12.90 -10.21
CA ASP A 166 16.89 -13.03 -9.06
C ASP A 166 16.15 -12.74 -7.75
N GLU A 167 16.77 -13.10 -6.63
CA GLU A 167 16.15 -13.05 -5.31
C GLU A 167 15.79 -11.63 -4.86
N ASP A 168 16.49 -10.61 -5.37
CA ASP A 168 16.37 -9.22 -4.95
C ASP A 168 15.33 -8.43 -5.77
N ARG A 169 14.67 -9.05 -6.75
CA ARG A 169 13.64 -8.36 -7.53
C ARG A 169 12.43 -8.01 -6.65
N GLU A 170 11.79 -6.88 -6.96
CA GLU A 170 10.58 -6.41 -6.30
C GLU A 170 9.45 -6.23 -7.30
N TYR A 171 8.73 -7.31 -7.60
CA TYR A 171 7.56 -7.28 -8.48
C TYR A 171 6.30 -7.30 -7.62
N ALA A 172 5.66 -6.14 -7.54
CA ALA A 172 4.54 -5.84 -6.67
C ALA A 172 3.24 -5.60 -7.45
N ILE A 173 2.13 -6.00 -6.85
CA ILE A 173 0.79 -5.73 -7.38
C ILE A 173 -0.17 -5.37 -6.24
N GLU A 174 -0.99 -4.34 -6.47
CA GLU A 174 -2.14 -4.02 -5.63
C GLU A 174 -3.34 -4.90 -6.01
N VAL A 175 -4.04 -5.45 -5.01
CA VAL A 175 -5.22 -6.30 -5.22
C VAL A 175 -6.40 -5.84 -4.38
N ASP A 176 -7.58 -5.91 -4.98
CA ASP A 176 -8.84 -5.87 -4.23
C ASP A 176 -9.20 -7.31 -3.83
N PRO A 177 -9.16 -7.67 -2.54
CA PRO A 177 -9.44 -9.04 -2.09
C PRO A 177 -10.86 -9.53 -2.48
N ARG A 178 -11.80 -8.63 -2.77
CA ARG A 178 -13.17 -8.98 -3.18
C ARG A 178 -13.25 -9.57 -4.58
N THR A 179 -12.22 -9.37 -5.41
CA THR A 179 -12.23 -9.73 -6.83
C THR A 179 -11.23 -10.81 -7.20
N VAL A 180 -10.47 -11.34 -6.23
CA VAL A 180 -9.39 -12.30 -6.47
C VAL A 180 -9.69 -13.62 -5.78
N SER A 181 -9.18 -14.70 -6.37
CA SER A 181 -9.26 -16.05 -5.85
C SER A 181 -7.86 -16.63 -5.60
N VAL A 182 -7.79 -17.80 -4.97
CA VAL A 182 -6.53 -18.56 -4.80
C VAL A 182 -5.85 -18.81 -6.15
N GLU A 183 -6.61 -19.11 -7.20
CA GLU A 183 -6.10 -19.30 -8.57
C GLU A 183 -5.51 -18.00 -9.14
N THR A 184 -6.07 -16.85 -8.77
CA THR A 184 -5.55 -15.54 -9.15
C THR A 184 -4.20 -15.30 -8.48
N ILE A 185 -4.07 -15.60 -7.18
CA ILE A 185 -2.79 -15.49 -6.46
C ILE A 185 -1.73 -16.42 -7.08
N SER A 186 -2.11 -17.65 -7.40
CA SER A 186 -1.24 -18.61 -8.10
C SER A 186 -0.76 -18.09 -9.45
N LEU A 187 -1.66 -17.52 -10.25
CA LEU A 187 -1.32 -16.89 -11.52
C LEU A 187 -0.32 -15.74 -11.33
N LEU A 188 -0.55 -14.87 -10.35
CA LEU A 188 0.32 -13.72 -10.09
C LEU A 188 1.73 -14.17 -9.69
N ALA A 189 1.85 -15.19 -8.84
CA ALA A 189 3.15 -15.80 -8.53
C ALA A 189 3.83 -16.35 -9.79
N GLY A 190 3.08 -17.06 -10.64
CA GLY A 190 3.59 -17.59 -11.92
C GLY A 190 3.99 -16.50 -12.93
N LEU A 191 3.44 -15.29 -12.83
CA LEU A 191 3.85 -14.12 -13.60
C LEU A 191 5.10 -13.43 -13.04
N GLY A 192 5.64 -13.93 -11.92
CA GLY A 192 6.85 -13.42 -11.28
C GLY A 192 6.61 -12.39 -10.17
N PHE A 193 5.35 -12.07 -9.84
CA PHE A 193 5.05 -11.22 -8.69
C PHE A 193 5.47 -11.92 -7.39
N ASN A 194 6.21 -11.20 -6.56
CA ASN A 194 6.70 -11.70 -5.27
C ASN A 194 6.35 -10.76 -4.12
N ARG A 195 5.64 -9.67 -4.39
CA ARG A 195 5.07 -8.76 -3.39
C ARG A 195 3.62 -8.46 -3.74
N ILE A 196 2.79 -8.28 -2.73
CA ILE A 196 1.36 -8.01 -2.91
C ILE A 196 0.85 -7.03 -1.86
N SER A 197 -0.01 -6.10 -2.27
CA SER A 197 -0.70 -5.17 -1.38
C SER A 197 -2.20 -5.43 -1.42
N MET A 198 -2.81 -5.74 -0.28
CA MET A 198 -4.25 -5.97 -0.16
C MET A 198 -4.94 -4.76 0.45
N GLY A 199 -5.95 -4.25 -0.26
CA GLY A 199 -6.79 -3.17 0.24
C GLY A 199 -7.79 -3.64 1.31
N ILE A 200 -7.37 -3.78 2.57
CA ILE A 200 -8.24 -4.24 3.66
C ILE A 200 -9.16 -3.10 4.14
N GLN A 201 -8.58 -1.94 4.42
CA GLN A 201 -9.21 -0.73 4.97
C GLN A 201 -9.71 -0.91 6.41
N ASP A 202 -10.66 -1.82 6.63
CA ASP A 202 -11.27 -2.13 7.93
C ASP A 202 -11.92 -3.53 7.93
N PHE A 203 -11.98 -4.18 9.10
CA PHE A 203 -12.71 -5.43 9.32
C PHE A 203 -14.06 -5.26 10.03
N ASP A 204 -14.39 -4.05 10.49
CA ASP A 204 -15.71 -3.74 11.06
C ASP A 204 -16.79 -3.70 9.97
N GLU A 205 -17.86 -4.47 10.17
CA GLU A 205 -18.93 -4.59 9.17
C GLU A 205 -19.68 -3.27 8.96
N ALA A 206 -19.94 -2.50 10.02
CA ALA A 206 -20.66 -1.23 9.91
C ALA A 206 -19.83 -0.21 9.12
N VAL A 207 -18.51 -0.14 9.37
CA VAL A 207 -17.57 0.68 8.59
C VAL A 207 -17.56 0.23 7.13
N GLN A 208 -17.44 -1.07 6.87
CA GLN A 208 -17.45 -1.61 5.50
C GLN A 208 -18.73 -1.29 4.73
N VAL A 209 -19.90 -1.39 5.39
CA VAL A 209 -21.19 -0.98 4.81
C VAL A 209 -21.16 0.51 4.47
N ALA A 210 -20.75 1.35 5.42
CA ALA A 210 -20.74 2.80 5.27
C ALA A 210 -19.85 3.26 4.11
N ILE A 211 -18.78 2.53 3.81
CA ILE A 211 -17.84 2.89 2.73
C ILE A 211 -18.03 2.11 1.43
N ASN A 212 -19.08 1.28 1.34
CA ASN A 212 -19.37 0.40 0.20
C ASN A 212 -18.25 -0.59 -0.14
N ARG A 213 -17.68 -1.22 0.89
CA ARG A 213 -16.56 -2.17 0.78
C ARG A 213 -16.75 -3.43 1.63
N LYS A 214 -17.87 -4.12 1.44
CA LYS A 214 -18.11 -5.42 2.11
C LYS A 214 -17.13 -6.49 1.65
N GLN A 215 -16.50 -7.18 2.60
CA GLN A 215 -15.62 -8.33 2.41
C GLN A 215 -15.57 -9.15 3.71
N SER A 216 -15.48 -10.48 3.62
CA SER A 216 -15.46 -11.33 4.83
C SER A 216 -14.04 -11.55 5.33
N TYR A 217 -13.88 -11.67 6.65
CA TYR A 217 -12.59 -11.98 7.27
C TYR A 217 -12.05 -13.33 6.78
N GLU A 218 -12.93 -14.32 6.63
CA GLU A 218 -12.62 -15.67 6.19
C GLU A 218 -12.05 -15.68 4.78
N SER A 219 -12.62 -14.89 3.85
CA SER A 219 -12.05 -14.77 2.50
C SER A 219 -10.65 -14.17 2.50
N ILE A 220 -10.35 -13.27 3.45
CA ILE A 220 -9.01 -12.70 3.60
C ILE A 220 -8.05 -13.76 4.15
N VAL A 221 -8.48 -14.56 5.13
CA VAL A 221 -7.68 -15.68 5.67
C VAL A 221 -7.22 -16.60 4.55
N ASP A 222 -8.15 -17.03 3.68
CA ASP A 222 -7.84 -17.93 2.56
C ASP A 222 -6.83 -17.31 1.58
N LEU A 223 -6.99 -16.02 1.25
CA LEU A 223 -6.07 -15.31 0.38
C LEU A 223 -4.69 -15.11 1.00
N VAL A 224 -4.62 -14.82 2.30
CA VAL A 224 -3.35 -14.69 3.05
C VAL A 224 -2.61 -16.04 3.06
N GLN A 225 -3.33 -17.14 3.27
CA GLN A 225 -2.75 -18.48 3.19
C GLN A 225 -2.21 -18.76 1.78
N ALA A 226 -2.99 -18.48 0.73
CA ALA A 226 -2.55 -18.65 -0.64
C ALA A 226 -1.29 -17.83 -0.98
N VAL A 227 -1.22 -16.56 -0.53
CA VAL A 227 -0.05 -15.70 -0.73
C VAL A 227 1.21 -16.33 -0.13
N ARG A 228 1.10 -16.93 1.06
CA ARG A 228 2.23 -17.63 1.70
C ARG A 228 2.58 -18.92 0.97
N GLU A 229 1.60 -19.73 0.61
CA GLU A 229 1.79 -21.00 -0.10
C GLU A 229 2.47 -20.82 -1.46
N PHE A 230 2.13 -19.74 -2.18
CA PHE A 230 2.76 -19.41 -3.46
C PHE A 230 4.05 -18.59 -3.33
N GLY A 231 4.60 -18.44 -2.12
CA GLY A 231 5.96 -17.94 -1.90
C GLY A 231 6.15 -16.44 -2.11
N PHE A 232 5.09 -15.63 -1.98
CA PHE A 232 5.26 -14.17 -1.93
C PHE A 232 6.14 -13.81 -0.72
N LYS A 233 7.09 -12.90 -0.94
CA LYS A 233 8.07 -12.46 0.07
C LYS A 233 7.56 -11.30 0.94
N SER A 234 6.51 -10.61 0.49
CA SER A 234 6.00 -9.45 1.20
C SER A 234 4.52 -9.23 0.90
N LEU A 235 3.70 -9.40 1.93
CA LEU A 235 2.29 -9.05 1.99
C LEU A 235 2.12 -7.73 2.76
N ASN A 236 1.55 -6.72 2.12
CA ASN A 236 1.13 -5.48 2.75
C ASN A 236 -0.40 -5.44 2.92
N PHE A 237 -0.86 -4.96 4.07
CA PHE A 237 -2.25 -4.53 4.26
C PHE A 237 -2.35 -3.01 4.25
N ASP A 238 -3.22 -2.49 3.38
CA ASP A 238 -3.63 -1.09 3.40
C ASP A 238 -4.83 -0.93 4.34
N LEU A 239 -4.70 -0.06 5.35
CA LEU A 239 -5.72 0.26 6.35
C LEU A 239 -5.99 1.77 6.33
N ILE A 240 -7.19 2.18 6.74
CA ILE A 240 -7.54 3.60 6.83
C ILE A 240 -8.15 3.87 8.20
N TYR A 241 -7.67 4.91 8.88
CA TYR A 241 -8.32 5.44 10.08
C TYR A 241 -9.03 6.77 9.79
N GLY A 242 -10.06 7.07 10.58
CA GLY A 242 -10.95 8.22 10.39
C GLY A 242 -12.13 7.96 9.46
N LEU A 243 -12.40 6.70 9.09
CA LEU A 243 -13.57 6.33 8.30
C LEU A 243 -14.87 6.51 9.10
N PRO A 244 -16.03 6.67 8.42
CA PRO A 244 -17.32 6.74 9.08
C PRO A 244 -17.57 5.55 10.00
N LEU A 245 -18.14 5.80 11.17
CA LEU A 245 -18.49 4.82 12.21
C LEU A 245 -17.31 4.15 12.92
N GLN A 246 -16.06 4.48 12.60
CA GLN A 246 -14.92 4.00 13.40
C GLN A 246 -14.91 4.62 14.79
N SER A 247 -14.53 3.80 15.77
CA SER A 247 -14.12 4.24 17.11
C SER A 247 -12.73 3.70 17.44
N VAL A 248 -12.16 4.10 18.59
CA VAL A 248 -10.90 3.53 19.07
C VAL A 248 -11.06 2.03 19.32
N GLU A 249 -12.21 1.63 19.87
CA GLU A 249 -12.55 0.23 20.16
C GLU A 249 -12.66 -0.57 18.86
N SER A 250 -13.44 -0.12 17.88
CA SER A 250 -13.60 -0.85 16.61
C SER A 250 -12.28 -0.96 15.83
N MET A 251 -11.46 0.10 15.86
CA MET A 251 -10.14 0.07 15.23
C MET A 251 -9.19 -0.89 15.97
N THR A 252 -9.29 -0.98 17.30
CA THR A 252 -8.50 -1.94 18.09
C THR A 252 -8.86 -3.38 17.69
N GLU A 253 -10.15 -3.70 17.56
CA GLU A 253 -10.60 -5.02 17.10
C GLU A 253 -10.12 -5.33 15.67
N THR A 254 -10.13 -4.33 14.78
CA THR A 254 -9.56 -4.46 13.44
C THR A 254 -8.06 -4.73 13.49
N MET A 255 -7.31 -4.06 14.37
CA MET A 255 -5.88 -4.31 14.55
C MET A 255 -5.60 -5.70 15.13
N ASP A 256 -6.43 -6.21 16.05
CA ASP A 256 -6.29 -7.58 16.56
C ASP A 256 -6.41 -8.61 15.43
N LYS A 257 -7.37 -8.42 14.51
CA LYS A 257 -7.52 -9.25 13.30
C LYS A 257 -6.33 -9.12 12.36
N VAL A 258 -5.79 -7.91 12.17
CA VAL A 258 -4.59 -7.68 11.35
C VAL A 258 -3.38 -8.40 11.95
N ILE A 259 -3.17 -8.31 13.27
CA ILE A 259 -2.09 -9.00 13.98
C ILE A 259 -2.25 -10.52 13.85
N ALA A 260 -3.46 -11.05 14.01
CA ALA A 260 -3.74 -12.47 13.84
C ALA A 260 -3.43 -12.97 12.41
N LEU A 261 -3.71 -12.15 11.40
CA LEU A 261 -3.36 -12.45 10.02
C LEU A 261 -1.87 -12.25 9.70
N SER A 262 -1.13 -11.51 10.53
CA SER A 262 0.33 -11.33 10.46
C SER A 262 0.87 -10.99 9.06
N PRO A 263 0.42 -9.88 8.42
CA PRO A 263 1.05 -9.40 7.19
C PRO A 263 2.49 -8.95 7.47
N ASP A 264 3.35 -8.97 6.45
CA ASP A 264 4.73 -8.51 6.59
C ASP A 264 4.83 -6.99 6.76
N ARG A 265 3.84 -6.27 6.23
CA ARG A 265 3.79 -4.80 6.21
C ARG A 265 2.36 -4.31 6.43
N ILE A 266 2.26 -3.12 7.01
CA ILE A 266 1.00 -2.40 7.16
C ILE A 266 1.21 -0.96 6.71
N SER A 267 0.31 -0.48 5.86
CA SER A 267 0.23 0.92 5.48
C SER A 267 -1.06 1.50 6.05
N VAL A 268 -0.95 2.39 7.04
CA VAL A 268 -2.09 2.97 7.76
C VAL A 268 -2.27 4.42 7.32
N TYR A 269 -3.31 4.69 6.55
CA TYR A 269 -3.58 6.01 5.98
C TYR A 269 -4.59 6.79 6.80
N ASN A 270 -4.35 8.10 6.95
CA ASN A 270 -5.38 9.03 7.41
C ASN A 270 -6.43 9.24 6.32
N TYR A 271 -7.71 9.09 6.64
CA TYR A 271 -8.79 9.37 5.71
C TYR A 271 -8.80 10.84 5.29
N ALA A 272 -8.52 11.09 4.01
CA ALA A 272 -8.63 12.41 3.40
C ALA A 272 -10.03 12.61 2.83
N HIS A 273 -10.90 13.28 3.58
CA HIS A 273 -12.25 13.63 3.16
C HIS A 273 -12.28 14.98 2.42
N LEU A 274 -12.48 14.92 1.11
CA LEU A 274 -12.48 16.03 0.15
C LEU A 274 -13.63 15.84 -0.88
N PRO A 275 -14.90 15.83 -0.45
CA PRO A 275 -16.06 15.50 -1.31
C PRO A 275 -16.24 16.49 -2.47
N ASP A 276 -15.84 17.75 -2.32
CA ASP A 276 -15.86 18.75 -3.40
C ASP A 276 -14.94 18.37 -4.58
N ARG A 277 -13.92 17.55 -4.32
CA ARG A 277 -12.97 17.06 -5.33
C ARG A 277 -13.28 15.63 -5.77
N PHE A 278 -13.76 14.80 -4.84
CA PHE A 278 -14.06 13.40 -5.08
C PHE A 278 -15.52 13.12 -4.76
N THR A 279 -16.38 13.21 -5.77
CA THR A 279 -17.85 13.06 -5.64
C THR A 279 -18.32 11.71 -5.13
N SER A 280 -17.43 10.72 -5.04
CA SER A 280 -17.71 9.42 -4.43
C SER A 280 -17.73 9.46 -2.90
N GLN A 281 -17.15 10.48 -2.29
CA GLN A 281 -17.01 10.66 -0.83
C GLN A 281 -18.20 11.36 -0.20
#